data_AF-A0A182SJC4-F1
#
_entry.id   AF-A0A182SJC4-F1
#
_cell.length_a   1.000
_cell.length_b   1.000
_cell.length_c   1.000
_cell.angle_alpha   90.00
_cell.angle_beta   90.00
_cell.angle_gamma   90.00
#
_symmetry.space_group_name_H-M   'P 1'
#
loop_
_entity.id
_entity.type
_entity.pdbx_description
1 polymer ?
#
loop_
_entity_poly.entity_id
_entity_poly.type
_entity_poly.pdbx_seq_one_letter_code
_entity_poly.pdbx_strand_id
1 'polypeptide(L)'
;MASGFPHRMRFKQFTARYRMLAPFRLLRRCEEKALEDCKVILDFALENPPELDGSVTLSWAPGKRHIFLSEGIRQHLERLRTEVRMKSATLIQATWRGWNLRKRLGTIRRTHNIQLMGGALLSVNKTSGARTGNVSHANANNTGTATRPRPQPIAGTPPPDPNEKCDSKIIAQTCTLFGLDLERPPPVPPSRSYTVTGNSKLGYPQTRIMKMNFPEDPAAVGLGEQLRKGEAVTVTGASHRRGHLIVEHNGISLHVPFQYMELVKTIAPVPTGSGNAPSGATVPPPPTATAVNI
;
A
#
# COMPACT_ATOMS: atom_id res chain seq x y z
N MET A 1 10.48 -45.04 -20.19
CA MET A 1 10.36 -43.65 -20.67
C MET A 1 8.93 -43.19 -20.43
N ALA A 2 8.71 -42.10 -19.70
CA ALA A 2 7.37 -41.61 -19.41
C ALA A 2 6.81 -40.84 -20.63
N SER A 3 6.31 -41.56 -21.63
CA SER A 3 5.79 -41.00 -22.90
C SER A 3 4.35 -40.44 -22.79
N GLY A 4 3.85 -40.19 -21.58
CA GLY A 4 2.48 -39.76 -21.31
C GLY A 4 2.33 -38.26 -21.04
N PHE A 5 1.08 -37.84 -20.84
CA PHE A 5 0.71 -36.49 -20.40
C PHE A 5 0.23 -36.51 -18.95
N PRO A 6 1.13 -36.54 -17.96
CA PRO A 6 0.74 -36.60 -16.54
C PRO A 6 0.03 -35.32 -16.08
N HIS A 7 0.24 -34.19 -16.77
CA HIS A 7 -0.35 -32.91 -16.39
C HIS A 7 -1.51 -32.53 -17.29
N ARG A 8 -2.59 -32.04 -16.67
CA ARG A 8 -3.74 -31.45 -17.37
C ARG A 8 -4.13 -30.12 -16.73
N MET A 9 -4.53 -29.16 -17.56
CA MET A 9 -4.95 -27.84 -17.08
C MET A 9 -6.12 -27.34 -17.92
N ARG A 10 -7.10 -26.64 -17.33
CA ARG A 10 -8.15 -25.99 -18.13
C ARG A 10 -7.54 -24.90 -19.00
N PHE A 11 -8.05 -24.70 -20.21
CA PHE A 11 -7.53 -23.65 -21.12
C PHE A 11 -7.50 -22.27 -20.45
N LYS A 12 -8.59 -21.88 -19.79
CA LYS A 12 -8.66 -20.61 -19.03
C LYS A 12 -7.56 -20.49 -17.96
N GLN A 13 -7.25 -21.58 -17.27
CA GLN A 13 -6.22 -21.61 -16.23
C GLN A 13 -4.81 -21.55 -16.84
N PHE A 14 -4.59 -22.25 -17.96
CA PHE A 14 -3.34 -22.21 -18.71
C PHE A 14 -3.05 -20.80 -19.23
N THR A 15 -4.00 -20.18 -19.92
CA THR A 15 -3.86 -18.81 -20.44
C THR A 15 -3.63 -17.82 -19.31
N ALA A 16 -4.39 -17.89 -18.21
CA ALA A 16 -4.20 -17.00 -17.06
C ALA A 16 -2.80 -17.14 -16.44
N ARG A 17 -2.26 -18.38 -16.37
CA ARG A 17 -0.88 -18.62 -15.93
C ARG A 17 0.10 -18.01 -16.92
N TYR A 18 0.10 -18.45 -18.17
CA TYR A 18 1.23 -18.30 -19.08
C TYR A 18 1.11 -17.16 -20.09
N ARG A 19 0.02 -16.36 -20.05
CA ARG A 19 -0.18 -15.19 -20.94
C ARG A 19 0.97 -14.18 -20.99
N MET A 20 1.83 -14.17 -19.97
CA MET A 20 2.99 -13.29 -19.91
C MET A 20 4.17 -13.76 -20.76
N LEU A 21 4.13 -15.01 -21.26
CA LEU A 21 5.16 -15.57 -22.13
C LEU A 21 4.97 -15.16 -23.59
N ALA A 22 3.74 -14.82 -23.99
CA ALA A 22 3.42 -14.36 -25.34
C ALA A 22 3.16 -12.84 -25.35
N PRO A 23 3.41 -12.15 -26.49
CA PRO A 23 3.11 -10.73 -26.64
C PRO A 23 1.64 -10.41 -26.37
N PHE A 24 1.38 -9.33 -25.63
CA PHE A 24 0.04 -8.94 -25.19
C PHE A 24 -0.98 -8.84 -26.33
N ARG A 25 -0.54 -8.35 -27.50
CA ARG A 25 -1.38 -8.06 -28.67
C ARG A 25 -1.80 -9.31 -29.46
N LEU A 26 -1.12 -10.43 -29.26
CA LEU A 26 -1.38 -11.67 -29.99
C LEU A 26 -2.40 -12.58 -29.28
N LEU A 27 -2.69 -12.30 -28.00
CA LEU A 27 -3.65 -13.06 -27.21
C LEU A 27 -5.04 -12.44 -27.29
N ARG A 28 -6.04 -13.22 -27.70
CA ARG A 28 -7.43 -12.77 -27.88
C ARG A 28 -8.22 -12.72 -26.57
N ARG A 29 -7.87 -13.56 -25.59
CA ARG A 29 -8.41 -13.55 -24.21
C ARG A 29 -9.91 -13.75 -24.09
N CYS A 30 -10.54 -14.33 -25.10
CA CYS A 30 -11.93 -14.79 -25.05
C CYS A 30 -11.98 -16.31 -24.87
N GLU A 31 -13.01 -16.81 -24.18
CA GLU A 31 -13.13 -18.23 -23.82
C GLU A 31 -13.28 -19.14 -25.03
N GLU A 32 -13.99 -18.68 -26.06
CA GLU A 32 -14.22 -19.37 -27.33
C GLU A 32 -12.92 -19.64 -28.10
N LYS A 33 -11.85 -18.89 -27.81
CA LYS A 33 -10.57 -18.97 -28.52
C LYS A 33 -9.42 -19.32 -27.60
N ALA A 34 -9.72 -19.87 -26.43
CA ALA A 34 -8.72 -20.22 -25.45
C ALA A 34 -7.71 -21.26 -25.97
N LEU A 35 -8.09 -22.13 -26.91
CA LEU A 35 -7.17 -23.08 -27.56
C LEU A 35 -6.19 -22.39 -28.51
N GLU A 36 -6.64 -21.36 -29.25
CA GLU A 36 -5.77 -20.54 -30.11
C GLU A 36 -4.72 -19.82 -29.25
N ASP A 37 -5.15 -19.20 -28.14
CA ASP A 37 -4.25 -18.55 -27.19
C ASP A 37 -3.24 -19.54 -26.57
N CYS A 38 -3.67 -20.77 -26.26
CA CYS A 38 -2.76 -21.80 -25.74
C CYS A 38 -1.68 -22.18 -26.76
N LYS A 39 -2.04 -22.32 -28.04
CA LYS A 39 -1.09 -22.60 -29.13
C LYS A 39 -0.06 -21.48 -29.26
N VAL A 40 -0.51 -20.23 -29.34
CA VAL A 40 0.38 -19.07 -29.44
C VAL A 40 1.38 -19.05 -28.28
N ILE A 41 0.93 -19.25 -27.05
CA ILE A 41 1.81 -19.30 -25.88
C ILE A 41 2.86 -20.42 -26.00
N LEU A 42 2.46 -21.60 -26.48
CA LEU A 42 3.35 -22.73 -26.64
C LEU A 42 4.35 -22.53 -27.78
N ASP A 43 3.93 -21.93 -28.89
CA ASP A 43 4.81 -21.60 -30.01
C ASP A 43 5.91 -20.63 -29.54
N PHE A 44 5.54 -19.57 -28.79
CA PHE A 44 6.52 -18.66 -28.18
C PHE A 44 7.41 -19.32 -27.13
N ALA A 45 6.90 -20.28 -26.37
CA ALA A 45 7.71 -21.02 -25.41
C ALA A 45 8.73 -21.93 -26.12
N LEU A 46 8.33 -22.56 -27.22
CA LEU A 46 9.14 -23.52 -27.97
C LEU A 46 10.09 -22.87 -28.99
N GLU A 47 10.07 -21.54 -29.16
CA GLU A 47 10.97 -20.81 -30.06
C GLU A 47 12.45 -20.97 -29.63
N ASN A 48 12.71 -21.11 -28.33
CA ASN A 48 14.03 -21.41 -27.77
C ASN A 48 13.94 -22.62 -26.83
N PRO A 49 13.88 -23.85 -27.38
CA PRO A 49 13.68 -25.03 -26.56
C PRO A 49 14.90 -25.26 -25.66
N PRO A 50 14.69 -25.79 -24.45
CA PRO A 50 15.79 -26.15 -23.58
C PRO A 50 16.59 -27.31 -24.20
N GLU A 51 17.91 -27.31 -24.01
CA GLU A 51 18.71 -28.51 -24.24
C GLU A 51 18.23 -29.58 -23.26
N LEU A 52 17.80 -30.72 -23.79
CA LEU A 52 17.23 -31.82 -23.03
C LEU A 52 18.15 -33.03 -23.15
N ASP A 53 18.62 -33.53 -22.02
CA ASP A 53 19.06 -34.92 -21.92
C ASP A 53 17.85 -35.78 -22.26
N GLY A 54 17.97 -36.67 -23.25
CA GLY A 54 16.87 -37.36 -23.98
C GLY A 54 15.83 -38.16 -23.19
N SER A 55 15.74 -37.99 -21.87
CA SER A 55 14.77 -38.57 -20.94
C SER A 55 13.42 -37.82 -20.92
N VAL A 56 13.35 -36.56 -21.35
CA VAL A 56 12.16 -35.71 -21.17
C VAL A 56 11.65 -35.11 -22.49
N THR A 57 10.40 -35.40 -22.84
CA THR A 57 9.75 -34.87 -24.05
C THR A 57 9.09 -33.51 -23.80
N LEU A 58 9.02 -32.65 -24.84
CA LEU A 58 8.28 -31.37 -24.82
C LEU A 58 6.88 -31.47 -25.48
N SER A 59 6.28 -32.65 -25.45
CA SER A 59 4.99 -32.87 -26.11
C SER A 59 3.82 -32.24 -25.35
N TRP A 60 2.80 -31.81 -26.09
CA TRP A 60 1.52 -31.40 -25.54
C TRP A 60 0.37 -31.88 -26.44
N ALA A 61 -0.84 -31.97 -25.89
CA ALA A 61 -2.03 -32.34 -26.64
C ALA A 61 -3.26 -31.52 -26.18
N PRO A 62 -4.10 -31.03 -27.11
CA PRO A 62 -5.36 -30.39 -26.77
C PRO A 62 -6.45 -31.45 -26.47
N GLY A 63 -7.28 -31.18 -25.47
CA GLY A 63 -8.53 -31.90 -25.21
C GLY A 63 -9.77 -31.01 -25.37
N LYS A 64 -10.94 -31.50 -24.97
CA LYS A 64 -12.22 -30.74 -25.13
C LYS A 64 -12.26 -29.42 -24.33
N ARG A 65 -11.71 -29.40 -23.12
CA ARG A 65 -11.68 -28.22 -22.21
C ARG A 65 -10.33 -28.00 -21.54
N HIS A 66 -9.39 -28.89 -21.80
CA HIS A 66 -8.13 -28.99 -21.10
C HIS A 66 -6.99 -29.10 -22.09
N ILE A 67 -5.82 -28.64 -21.68
CA ILE A 67 -4.55 -28.92 -22.31
C ILE A 67 -3.81 -29.97 -21.50
N PHE A 68 -3.22 -30.93 -22.20
CA PHE A 68 -2.41 -32.01 -21.65
C PHE A 68 -0.94 -31.72 -21.95
N LEU A 69 -0.10 -31.83 -20.94
CA LEU A 69 1.32 -31.43 -21.00
C LEU A 69 2.18 -32.59 -20.52
N SER A 70 3.27 -32.85 -21.25
CA SER A 70 4.35 -33.68 -20.72
C SER A 70 5.01 -32.98 -19.52
N GLU A 71 5.76 -33.74 -18.72
CA GLU A 71 6.54 -33.13 -17.62
C GLU A 71 7.51 -32.07 -18.16
N GLY A 72 8.17 -32.34 -19.28
CA GLY A 72 9.16 -31.45 -19.88
C GLY A 72 8.63 -30.08 -20.25
N ILE A 73 7.55 -30.04 -21.03
CA ILE A 73 6.98 -28.75 -21.46
C ILE A 73 6.43 -27.99 -20.25
N ARG A 74 5.87 -28.69 -19.26
CA ARG A 74 5.37 -28.06 -18.03
C ARG A 74 6.51 -27.41 -17.23
N GLN A 75 7.64 -28.11 -17.06
CA GLN A 75 8.81 -27.54 -16.37
C GLN A 75 9.41 -26.36 -17.13
N HIS A 76 9.52 -26.50 -18.46
CA HIS A 76 10.04 -25.43 -19.31
C HIS A 76 9.18 -24.16 -19.23
N LEU A 77 7.85 -24.28 -19.30
CA LEU A 77 6.91 -23.17 -19.12
C LEU A 77 7.04 -22.49 -17.74
N GLU A 78 7.22 -23.26 -16.66
CA GLU A 78 7.42 -22.69 -15.32
C GLU A 78 8.78 -21.97 -15.18
N ARG A 79 9.82 -22.49 -15.83
CA ARG A 79 11.13 -21.83 -15.88
C ARG A 79 11.04 -20.47 -16.59
N LEU A 80 10.51 -20.45 -17.81
CA LEU A 80 10.30 -19.21 -18.58
C LEU A 80 9.44 -18.21 -17.81
N ARG A 81 8.36 -18.68 -17.17
CA ARG A 81 7.50 -17.85 -16.34
C ARG A 81 8.28 -17.20 -15.20
N THR A 82 9.12 -17.97 -14.51
CA THR A 82 9.93 -17.45 -13.40
C THR A 82 10.92 -16.42 -13.91
N GLU A 83 11.61 -16.70 -15.01
CA GLU A 83 12.58 -15.81 -15.62
C GLU A 83 11.98 -14.47 -16.05
N VAL A 84 10.86 -14.50 -16.78
CA VAL A 84 10.18 -13.26 -17.21
C VAL A 84 9.70 -12.45 -16.00
N ARG A 85 9.22 -13.09 -14.94
CA ARG A 85 8.86 -12.39 -13.69
C ARG A 85 10.06 -11.75 -13.02
N MET A 86 11.17 -12.48 -12.93
CA MET A 86 12.39 -11.98 -12.31
C MET A 86 12.96 -10.80 -13.10
N LYS A 87 13.05 -10.91 -14.44
CA LYS A 87 13.46 -9.80 -15.32
C LYS A 87 12.59 -8.57 -15.13
N SER A 88 11.26 -8.75 -15.14
CA SER A 88 10.30 -7.66 -14.94
C SER A 88 10.44 -7.03 -13.56
N ALA A 89 10.57 -7.84 -12.51
CA ALA A 89 10.76 -7.37 -11.13
C ALA A 89 12.06 -6.57 -10.99
N THR A 90 13.16 -7.06 -11.56
CA THR A 90 14.44 -6.35 -11.56
C THR A 90 14.34 -5.00 -12.24
N LEU A 91 13.66 -4.91 -13.39
CA LEU A 91 13.44 -3.64 -14.09
C LEU A 91 12.65 -2.66 -13.23
N ILE A 92 11.50 -3.09 -12.68
CA ILE A 92 10.68 -2.25 -11.80
C ILE A 92 11.49 -1.76 -10.60
N GLN A 93 12.23 -2.67 -9.95
CA GLN A 93 13.06 -2.34 -8.80
C GLN A 93 14.18 -1.37 -9.15
N ALA A 94 14.88 -1.57 -10.27
CA ALA A 94 15.96 -0.69 -10.72
C ALA A 94 15.43 0.71 -11.05
N THR A 95 14.31 0.80 -11.77
CA THR A 95 13.64 2.07 -12.07
C THR A 95 13.22 2.79 -10.79
N TRP A 96 12.60 2.08 -9.83
CA TRP A 96 12.17 2.65 -8.56
C TRP A 96 13.35 3.11 -7.71
N ARG A 97 14.40 2.29 -7.57
CA ARG A 97 15.62 2.64 -6.83
C ARG A 97 16.27 3.89 -7.43
N GLY A 98 16.37 3.96 -8.75
CA GLY A 98 16.91 5.13 -9.46
C GLY A 98 16.05 6.40 -9.26
N TRP A 99 14.73 6.28 -9.39
CA TRP A 99 13.81 7.39 -9.13
C TRP A 99 13.90 7.88 -7.67
N ASN A 100 13.93 6.95 -6.71
CA ASN A 100 14.01 7.26 -5.28
C ASN A 100 15.32 7.97 -4.94
N LEU A 101 16.45 7.53 -5.52
CA LEU A 101 17.74 8.19 -5.36
C LEU A 101 17.70 9.62 -5.91
N ARG A 102 17.17 9.84 -7.12
CA ARG A 102 17.04 11.18 -7.71
C ARG A 102 16.13 12.09 -6.87
N LYS A 103 15.04 11.56 -6.34
CA LYS A 103 14.15 12.28 -5.42
C LYS A 103 14.86 12.67 -4.12
N ARG A 104 15.68 11.78 -3.57
CA ARG A 104 16.50 12.05 -2.37
C ARG A 104 17.59 13.08 -2.66
N LEU A 105 18.33 12.94 -3.76
CA LEU A 105 19.39 13.88 -4.15
C LEU A 105 18.83 15.25 -4.54
N GLY A 106 17.67 15.33 -5.19
CA GLY A 106 16.99 16.60 -5.45
C GLY A 106 16.58 17.32 -4.16
N THR A 107 16.24 16.56 -3.12
CA THR A 107 16.01 17.12 -1.77
C THR A 107 17.31 17.58 -1.12
N ILE A 108 18.39 16.81 -1.22
CA ILE A 108 19.73 17.17 -0.67
C ILE A 108 20.33 18.39 -1.37
N ARG A 109 20.18 18.51 -2.70
CA ARG A 109 20.65 19.70 -3.45
C ARG A 109 19.87 20.96 -3.06
N ARG A 110 18.58 20.85 -2.79
CA ARG A 110 17.76 21.97 -2.26
C ARG A 110 18.24 22.41 -0.88
N THR A 111 18.55 21.48 0.02
CA THR A 111 19.09 21.82 1.35
C THR A 111 20.50 22.42 1.26
N HIS A 112 21.37 21.90 0.39
CA HIS A 112 22.72 22.43 0.20
C HIS A 112 22.73 23.83 -0.45
N ASN A 113 21.79 24.12 -1.36
CA ASN A 113 21.65 25.45 -1.97
C ASN A 113 21.14 26.49 -0.96
N ILE A 114 20.21 26.11 -0.07
CA ILE A 114 19.79 26.95 1.07
C ILE A 114 20.97 27.23 2.01
N GLN A 115 21.83 26.24 2.25
CA GLN A 115 23.00 26.41 3.12
C GLN A 115 24.09 27.29 2.47
N LEU A 116 24.25 27.26 1.14
CA LEU A 116 25.15 28.15 0.41
C LEU A 116 24.65 29.60 0.33
N MET A 117 23.34 29.83 0.21
CA MET A 117 22.76 31.17 0.30
C MET A 117 22.69 31.70 1.75
N GLY A 118 22.52 30.82 2.75
CA GLY A 118 22.56 31.18 4.17
C GLY A 118 23.97 31.35 4.76
N GLY A 119 25.00 30.80 4.10
CA GLY A 119 26.40 30.91 4.51
C GLY A 119 27.07 32.25 4.19
N ALA A 120 26.43 33.10 3.38
CA ALA A 120 26.97 34.40 2.97
C ALA A 120 26.79 35.52 4.02
N LEU A 121 26.09 35.27 5.14
CA LEU A 121 25.83 36.30 6.17
C LEU A 121 26.53 36.07 7.52
N LEU A 122 27.39 35.05 7.68
CA LEU A 122 27.97 34.74 9.00
C LEU A 122 29.48 34.51 9.01
N SER A 123 30.22 35.13 8.08
CA SER A 123 31.69 35.07 8.08
C SER A 123 32.33 36.41 8.47
N VAL A 124 32.23 36.76 9.76
CA VAL A 124 33.17 37.71 10.40
C VAL A 124 33.49 37.19 11.81
N ASN A 125 34.80 37.13 12.11
CA ASN A 125 35.48 36.79 13.37
C ASN A 125 35.53 35.30 13.78
N LYS A 126 36.66 34.72 14.23
CA LYS A 126 38.08 35.12 14.36
C LYS A 126 38.84 33.84 14.81
N THR A 127 40.00 33.57 14.17
CA THR A 127 41.28 33.01 14.68
C THR A 127 41.35 31.95 15.82
N SER A 128 42.03 30.84 15.49
CA SER A 128 43.11 30.14 16.22
C SER A 128 42.94 29.64 17.67
N GLY A 129 43.28 28.36 17.91
CA GLY A 129 43.73 27.90 19.23
C GLY A 129 43.46 26.41 19.52
N ALA A 130 44.50 25.69 19.92
CA ALA A 130 44.51 24.25 20.17
C ALA A 130 44.01 23.83 21.57
N ARG A 131 43.83 22.50 21.72
CA ARG A 131 43.91 21.66 22.94
C ARG A 131 42.67 21.41 23.82
N THR A 132 42.46 20.10 23.99
CA THR A 132 41.89 19.30 25.11
C THR A 132 41.41 20.01 26.38
N GLY A 133 40.25 19.57 26.88
CA GLY A 133 39.84 19.72 28.29
C GLY A 133 38.34 19.54 28.49
N ASN A 134 37.94 18.49 29.22
CA ASN A 134 36.59 18.30 29.75
C ASN A 134 36.15 19.50 30.61
N VAL A 135 34.86 19.86 30.57
CA VAL A 135 33.93 19.98 31.73
C VAL A 135 32.51 20.31 31.23
N SER A 136 31.60 19.38 31.52
CA SER A 136 30.23 19.47 32.05
C SER A 136 29.29 20.67 31.82
N HIS A 137 28.04 20.26 31.51
CA HIS A 137 26.72 20.87 31.76
C HIS A 137 26.28 22.12 30.97
N ALA A 138 25.30 21.92 30.08
CA ALA A 138 23.95 22.44 30.30
C ALA A 138 22.92 21.72 29.42
N ASN A 139 21.79 21.45 30.06
CA ASN A 139 20.61 20.73 29.64
C ASN A 139 19.80 21.55 28.61
N ALA A 140 19.37 20.93 27.50
CA ALA A 140 18.32 21.48 26.63
C ALA A 140 17.49 20.35 26.02
N ASN A 141 16.50 19.91 26.80
CA ASN A 141 15.34 19.15 26.36
C ASN A 141 14.60 19.92 25.25
N ASN A 142 14.32 19.28 24.11
CA ASN A 142 13.10 19.56 23.37
C ASN A 142 12.67 18.39 22.47
N THR A 143 12.03 17.38 23.07
CA THR A 143 11.21 16.39 22.37
C THR A 143 9.76 16.61 22.75
N GLY A 144 9.04 17.36 21.90
CA GLY A 144 7.58 17.43 21.96
C GLY A 144 6.97 16.13 21.46
N THR A 145 6.65 15.22 22.38
CA THR A 145 5.80 14.05 22.10
C THR A 145 4.72 13.90 23.17
N ALA A 146 3.49 13.83 22.66
CA ALA A 146 2.21 13.77 23.36
C ALA A 146 2.18 12.91 24.64
N THR A 147 1.63 13.50 25.70
CA THR A 147 1.33 12.89 26.98
C THR A 147 0.18 11.88 26.85
N ARG A 148 0.52 10.61 26.67
CA ARG A 148 -0.38 9.51 27.04
C ARG A 148 -0.13 9.17 28.51
N PRO A 149 -1.15 8.91 29.36
CA PRO A 149 -0.93 8.53 30.74
C PRO A 149 -0.12 7.23 30.76
N ARG A 150 1.09 7.28 31.30
CA ARG A 150 1.90 6.10 31.56
C ARG A 150 1.20 5.28 32.66
N PRO A 151 1.13 3.94 32.55
CA PRO A 151 0.69 3.11 33.66
C PRO A 151 1.47 3.48 34.93
N GLN A 152 0.76 3.61 36.05
CA GLN A 152 1.37 3.83 37.37
C GLN A 152 2.42 2.73 37.62
N PRO A 153 3.62 3.06 38.12
CA PRO A 153 4.59 2.06 38.53
C PRO A 153 3.97 1.11 39.55
N ILE A 154 4.19 -0.20 39.39
CA ILE A 154 3.77 -1.20 40.36
C ILE A 154 4.48 -0.88 41.69
N ALA A 155 3.72 -0.76 42.77
CA ALA A 155 4.28 -0.53 44.10
C ALA A 155 5.31 -1.62 44.42
N GLY A 156 6.56 -1.23 44.71
CA GLY A 156 7.65 -2.15 45.05
C GLY A 156 8.80 -2.22 44.04
N THR A 157 8.68 -1.62 42.84
CA THR A 157 9.87 -1.43 41.98
C THR A 157 10.58 -0.13 42.38
N PRO A 158 11.84 -0.17 42.87
CA PRO A 158 12.57 1.05 43.18
C PRO A 158 12.68 1.95 41.94
N PRO A 159 12.64 3.29 42.10
CA PRO A 159 12.83 4.22 40.99
C PRO A 159 14.16 3.91 40.29
N PRO A 160 14.21 3.86 38.95
CA PRO A 160 15.47 3.67 38.24
C PRO A 160 16.43 4.79 38.60
N ASP A 161 17.63 4.43 39.06
CA ASP A 161 18.65 5.39 39.44
C ASP A 161 19.04 6.22 38.20
N PRO A 162 19.03 7.57 38.21
CA PRO A 162 19.30 8.39 37.02
C PRO A 162 20.68 8.14 36.39
N ASN A 163 21.59 7.52 37.14
CA ASN A 163 22.93 7.15 36.70
C ASN A 163 23.05 5.72 36.17
N GLU A 164 22.05 4.85 36.35
CA GLU A 164 22.02 3.51 35.78
C GLU A 164 21.60 3.57 34.30
N LYS A 165 22.56 3.84 33.43
CA LYS A 165 22.42 3.50 32.02
C LYS A 165 22.39 1.97 31.93
N CYS A 166 21.24 1.42 31.58
CA CYS A 166 21.07 -0.01 31.33
C CYS A 166 22.19 -0.49 30.39
N ASP A 167 23.01 -1.45 30.84
CA ASP A 167 24.23 -1.87 30.14
C ASP A 167 23.87 -2.37 28.74
N SER A 168 24.49 -1.77 27.72
CA SER A 168 24.25 -2.10 26.32
C SER A 168 24.52 -3.58 26.02
N LYS A 169 25.43 -4.22 26.76
CA LYS A 169 25.70 -5.67 26.64
C LYS A 169 24.55 -6.49 27.21
N ILE A 170 24.00 -6.09 28.36
CA ILE A 170 22.83 -6.74 28.97
C ILE A 170 21.61 -6.59 28.06
N ILE A 171 21.40 -5.41 27.47
CA ILE A 171 20.34 -5.18 26.49
C ILE A 171 20.51 -6.11 25.28
N ALA A 172 21.71 -6.17 24.69
CA ALA A 172 21.98 -7.03 23.53
C ALA A 172 21.80 -8.53 23.84
N GLN A 173 22.29 -9.00 24.99
CA GLN A 173 22.11 -10.38 25.45
C GLN A 173 20.64 -10.72 25.67
N THR A 174 19.89 -9.82 26.30
CA THR A 174 18.45 -9.99 26.55
C THR A 174 17.68 -10.03 25.23
N CYS A 175 17.96 -9.09 24.32
CA CYS A 175 17.37 -9.09 22.98
C CYS A 175 17.67 -10.38 22.22
N THR A 176 18.91 -10.87 22.27
CA THR A 176 19.30 -12.16 21.66
C THR A 176 18.54 -13.33 22.28
N LEU A 177 18.41 -13.37 23.61
CA LEU A 177 17.71 -14.42 24.35
C LEU A 177 16.22 -14.48 23.98
N PHE A 178 15.57 -13.33 23.83
CA PHE A 178 14.16 -13.23 23.45
C PHE A 178 13.92 -13.17 21.92
N GLY A 179 14.98 -13.32 21.11
CA GLY A 179 14.88 -13.26 19.66
C GLY A 179 14.42 -11.89 19.13
N LEU A 180 14.65 -10.82 19.87
CA LEU A 180 14.33 -9.45 19.51
C LEU A 180 15.50 -8.85 18.71
N ASP A 181 15.24 -8.46 17.47
CA ASP A 181 16.22 -7.78 16.64
C ASP A 181 16.18 -6.26 16.91
N LEU A 182 17.27 -5.72 17.48
CA LEU A 182 17.43 -4.29 17.76
C LEU A 182 17.59 -3.45 16.49
N GLU A 183 18.09 -4.05 15.42
CA GLU A 183 18.38 -3.39 14.14
C GLU A 183 17.16 -3.40 13.21
N ARG A 184 16.25 -4.38 13.38
CA ARG A 184 15.03 -4.50 12.57
C ARG A 184 13.79 -4.42 13.44
N PRO A 185 13.27 -3.20 13.68
CA PRO A 185 11.99 -3.08 14.35
C PRO A 185 10.91 -3.85 13.57
N PRO A 186 9.91 -4.41 14.27
CA PRO A 186 8.84 -5.14 13.62
C PRO A 186 8.14 -4.26 12.58
N PRO A 187 7.65 -4.84 11.47
CA PRO A 187 6.95 -4.09 10.46
C PRO A 187 5.74 -3.37 11.06
N VAL A 188 5.62 -2.08 10.77
CA VAL A 188 4.47 -1.28 11.22
C VAL A 188 3.20 -1.88 10.60
N PRO A 189 2.14 -2.13 11.39
CA PRO A 189 0.88 -2.62 10.86
C PRO A 189 0.36 -1.73 9.72
N PRO A 190 -0.30 -2.30 8.69
CA PRO A 190 -0.94 -1.52 7.65
C PRO A 190 -1.87 -0.46 8.23
N SER A 191 -1.93 0.70 7.57
CA SER A 191 -2.88 1.76 7.93
C SER A 191 -4.31 1.20 7.95
N ARG A 192 -5.07 1.55 8.99
CA ARG A 192 -6.44 1.08 9.16
C ARG A 192 -7.31 1.58 8.00
N SER A 193 -8.20 0.74 7.50
CA SER A 193 -9.13 1.04 6.39
C SER A 193 -10.31 1.96 6.77
N TYR A 194 -10.18 2.69 7.87
CA TYR A 194 -11.24 3.52 8.44
C TYR A 194 -10.67 4.66 9.29
N THR A 195 -11.46 5.71 9.44
CA THR A 195 -11.23 6.75 10.46
C THR A 195 -12.08 6.44 11.69
N VAL A 196 -11.57 6.76 12.88
CA VAL A 196 -12.35 6.76 14.12
C VAL A 196 -12.62 8.20 14.51
N THR A 197 -13.88 8.56 14.71
CA THR A 197 -14.30 9.86 15.24
C THR A 197 -15.28 9.64 16.38
N GLY A 198 -14.89 10.04 17.60
CA GLY A 198 -15.59 9.65 18.82
C GLY A 198 -15.61 8.13 18.98
N ASN A 199 -16.79 7.54 19.21
CA ASN A 199 -16.99 6.10 19.33
C ASN A 199 -17.40 5.43 18.01
N SER A 200 -17.44 6.17 16.90
CA SER A 200 -17.87 5.65 15.60
C SER A 200 -16.71 5.41 14.65
N LYS A 201 -16.80 4.32 13.89
CA LYS A 201 -15.88 3.93 12.84
C LYS A 201 -16.48 4.27 11.48
N LEU A 202 -15.76 5.05 10.70
CA LEU A 202 -16.16 5.48 9.37
C LEU A 202 -15.22 4.86 8.34
N GLY A 203 -15.75 4.05 7.43
CA GLY A 203 -15.00 3.53 6.29
C GLY A 203 -14.64 4.63 5.29
N TYR A 204 -13.79 4.32 4.32
CA TYR A 204 -13.57 5.17 3.14
C TYR A 204 -14.41 4.65 1.95
N PRO A 205 -14.78 5.52 0.98
CA PRO A 205 -14.50 6.95 0.90
C PRO A 205 -15.34 7.80 1.88
N GLN A 206 -14.83 8.97 2.29
CA GLN A 206 -15.48 9.91 3.21
C GLN A 206 -15.49 11.32 2.65
N THR A 207 -16.58 12.05 2.80
CA THR A 207 -16.61 13.49 2.52
C THR A 207 -16.10 14.27 3.73
N ARG A 208 -15.20 15.22 3.49
CA ARG A 208 -14.67 16.14 4.51
C ARG A 208 -14.62 17.57 3.98
N ILE A 209 -14.67 18.54 4.87
CA ILE A 209 -14.55 19.96 4.51
C ILE A 209 -13.11 20.42 4.73
N MET A 210 -12.54 21.09 3.74
CA MET A 210 -11.25 21.75 3.83
C MET A 210 -11.35 22.96 4.77
N LYS A 211 -10.53 23.01 5.82
CA LYS A 211 -10.46 24.12 6.78
C LYS A 211 -9.57 25.26 6.29
N MET A 212 -8.69 24.98 5.34
CA MET A 212 -7.68 25.90 4.82
C MET A 212 -7.29 25.49 3.41
N ASN A 213 -6.72 26.42 2.65
CA ASN A 213 -6.30 26.15 1.28
C ASN A 213 -5.12 25.17 1.26
N PHE A 214 -5.10 24.26 0.30
CA PHE A 214 -4.02 23.29 0.15
C PHE A 214 -3.69 23.02 -1.32
N PRO A 215 -2.41 23.08 -1.73
CA PRO A 215 -1.25 23.58 -0.99
C PRO A 215 -1.39 25.06 -0.61
N GLU A 216 -0.70 25.53 0.44
CA GLU A 216 -0.77 26.93 0.86
C GLU A 216 -0.13 27.89 -0.15
N ASP A 217 0.95 27.44 -0.78
CA ASP A 217 1.62 28.20 -1.82
C ASP A 217 0.99 27.92 -3.19
N PRO A 218 0.35 28.92 -3.84
CA PRO A 218 -0.20 28.76 -5.18
C PRO A 218 0.89 28.47 -6.24
N ALA A 219 2.17 28.76 -5.98
CA ALA A 219 3.28 28.39 -6.86
C ALA A 219 3.69 26.92 -6.71
N ALA A 220 3.32 26.26 -5.60
CA ALA A 220 3.52 24.82 -5.39
C ALA A 220 2.41 23.97 -6.03
N VAL A 221 1.38 24.63 -6.57
CA VAL A 221 0.33 24.02 -7.37
C VAL A 221 0.93 23.70 -8.74
N GLY A 222 1.26 22.43 -8.99
CA GLY A 222 1.63 21.96 -10.33
C GLY A 222 0.43 22.00 -11.29
N LEU A 223 0.34 21.06 -12.23
CA LEU A 223 -0.82 20.83 -13.11
C LEU A 223 -2.17 20.53 -12.40
N GLY A 224 -2.23 20.62 -11.07
CA GLY A 224 -3.41 20.34 -10.26
C GLY A 224 -4.12 21.62 -9.82
N GLU A 225 -5.34 21.50 -9.35
CA GLU A 225 -6.11 22.61 -8.78
C GLU A 225 -5.87 22.70 -7.26
N GLN A 226 -5.86 23.91 -6.71
CA GLN A 226 -5.72 24.15 -5.27
C GLN A 226 -7.05 23.83 -4.57
N LEU A 227 -7.01 22.98 -3.55
CA LEU A 227 -8.16 22.73 -2.68
C LEU A 227 -8.42 23.98 -1.85
N ARG A 228 -9.64 24.52 -1.91
CA ARG A 228 -9.98 25.77 -1.21
C ARG A 228 -10.59 25.52 0.15
N LYS A 229 -10.40 26.45 1.08
CA LYS A 229 -11.12 26.47 2.36
C LYS A 229 -12.63 26.48 2.11
N GLY A 230 -13.36 25.64 2.86
CA GLY A 230 -14.79 25.45 2.76
C GLY A 230 -15.20 24.39 1.73
N GLU A 231 -14.28 23.93 0.89
CA GLU A 231 -14.57 22.95 -0.15
C GLU A 231 -14.79 21.54 0.43
N ALA A 232 -15.80 20.84 -0.07
CA ALA A 232 -16.07 19.45 0.26
C ALA A 232 -15.24 18.53 -0.64
N VAL A 233 -14.41 17.69 -0.04
CA VAL A 233 -13.48 16.82 -0.75
C VAL A 233 -13.67 15.35 -0.35
N THR A 234 -13.39 14.45 -1.29
CA THR A 234 -13.54 13.01 -1.10
C THR A 234 -12.23 12.39 -0.62
N VAL A 235 -12.22 11.92 0.62
CA VAL A 235 -11.10 11.18 1.21
C VAL A 235 -11.25 9.71 0.88
N THR A 236 -10.32 9.14 0.12
CA THR A 236 -10.35 7.74 -0.32
C THR A 236 -9.57 6.81 0.60
N GLY A 237 -8.70 7.34 1.47
CA GLY A 237 -7.90 6.50 2.36
C GLY A 237 -6.98 7.23 3.32
N ALA A 238 -6.33 6.46 4.20
CA ALA A 238 -5.21 6.94 5.00
C ALA A 238 -3.95 7.02 4.13
N SER A 239 -3.23 8.14 4.21
CA SER A 239 -1.95 8.25 3.51
C SER A 239 -0.88 7.41 4.20
N HIS A 240 0.08 6.92 3.42
CA HIS A 240 1.36 6.41 3.92
C HIS A 240 2.23 7.53 4.55
N ARG A 241 1.92 8.81 4.29
CA ARG A 241 2.54 9.93 5.01
C ARG A 241 1.85 10.09 6.37
N ARG A 242 2.65 10.08 7.44
CA ARG A 242 2.16 10.27 8.81
C ARG A 242 1.33 11.56 8.89
N GLY A 243 0.15 11.48 9.48
CA GLY A 243 -0.73 12.64 9.67
C GLY A 243 -1.41 13.16 8.40
N HIS A 244 -1.42 12.41 7.29
CA HIS A 244 -2.08 12.80 6.05
C HIS A 244 -3.17 11.81 5.63
N LEU A 245 -4.12 12.31 4.85
CA LEU A 245 -5.17 11.54 4.19
C LEU A 245 -4.99 11.62 2.67
N ILE A 246 -5.53 10.64 1.95
CA ILE A 246 -5.57 10.65 0.49
C ILE A 246 -6.89 11.26 0.07
N VAL A 247 -6.81 12.38 -0.64
CA VAL A 247 -7.95 13.13 -1.16
C VAL A 247 -7.97 12.99 -2.66
N GLU A 248 -9.10 12.59 -3.23
CA GLU A 248 -9.34 12.60 -4.67
C GLU A 248 -10.08 13.88 -5.05
N HIS A 249 -9.47 14.68 -5.92
CA HIS A 249 -10.03 15.92 -6.45
C HIS A 249 -9.65 16.06 -7.92
N ASN A 250 -10.65 16.24 -8.80
CA ASN A 250 -10.49 16.39 -10.25
C ASN A 250 -9.57 15.33 -10.91
N GLY A 251 -9.73 14.07 -10.48
CA GLY A 251 -8.96 12.93 -10.99
C GLY A 251 -7.51 12.84 -10.47
N ILE A 252 -7.13 13.72 -9.54
CA ILE A 252 -5.80 13.76 -8.93
C ILE A 252 -5.91 13.31 -7.46
N SER A 253 -4.98 12.45 -7.04
CA SER A 253 -4.83 12.06 -5.63
C SER A 253 -3.81 12.94 -4.92
N LEU A 254 -4.28 13.69 -3.91
CA LEU A 254 -3.49 14.59 -3.07
C LEU A 254 -3.29 14.00 -1.68
N HIS A 255 -2.14 14.28 -1.08
CA HIS A 255 -1.87 13.94 0.32
C HIS A 255 -2.06 15.18 1.19
N VAL A 256 -3.19 15.26 1.88
CA VAL A 256 -3.58 16.45 2.64
C VAL A 256 -3.44 16.16 4.14
N PRO A 257 -2.83 17.06 4.94
CA PRO A 257 -2.77 16.89 6.38
C PRO A 257 -4.18 16.77 6.99
N PHE A 258 -4.41 15.79 7.88
CA PHE A 258 -5.76 15.59 8.42
C PHE A 258 -6.28 16.81 9.20
N GLN A 259 -5.39 17.65 9.71
CA GLN A 259 -5.72 18.87 10.47
C GLN A 259 -6.33 19.96 9.59
N TYR A 260 -6.10 19.88 8.27
CA TYR A 260 -6.60 20.82 7.27
C TYR A 260 -8.01 20.45 6.85
N MET A 261 -8.57 19.40 7.41
CA MET A 261 -9.85 18.84 7.03
C MET A 261 -10.65 18.51 8.28
N GLU A 262 -11.95 18.71 8.21
CA GLU A 262 -12.86 18.23 9.25
C GLU A 262 -13.91 17.32 8.66
N LEU A 263 -14.32 16.36 9.47
CA LEU A 263 -15.38 15.45 9.09
C LEU A 263 -16.72 16.17 9.23
N VAL A 264 -17.54 16.14 8.19
CA VAL A 264 -18.94 16.55 8.31
C VAL A 264 -19.60 15.56 9.27
N LYS A 265 -19.94 16.00 10.47
CA LYS A 265 -20.83 15.22 11.34
C LYS A 265 -22.19 15.22 10.65
N THR A 266 -22.59 14.11 10.05
CA THR A 266 -24.00 13.90 9.73
C THR A 266 -24.74 13.90 11.07
N ILE A 267 -25.32 15.04 11.43
CA ILE A 267 -26.33 15.11 12.48
C ILE A 267 -27.47 14.27 11.95
N ALA A 268 -27.65 13.06 12.47
CA ALA A 268 -28.85 12.29 12.20
C ALA A 268 -30.04 13.17 12.62
N PRO A 269 -31.03 13.44 11.74
CA PRO A 269 -32.17 14.24 12.12
C PRO A 269 -32.93 13.49 13.22
N VAL A 270 -33.10 14.16 14.36
CA VAL A 270 -34.01 13.77 15.43
C VAL A 270 -35.41 13.65 14.82
N PRO A 271 -36.13 12.52 14.99
CA PRO A 271 -37.50 12.43 14.50
C PRO A 271 -38.37 13.35 15.35
N THR A 272 -38.66 14.53 14.83
CA THR A 272 -39.75 15.37 15.32
C THR A 272 -41.06 14.65 15.05
N GLY A 273 -41.71 14.19 16.12
CA GLY A 273 -43.06 13.64 16.05
C GLY A 273 -44.02 14.66 15.45
N SER A 274 -44.60 14.33 14.31
CA SER A 274 -45.73 15.03 13.74
C SER A 274 -47.02 14.27 14.11
N GLY A 275 -47.94 15.03 14.67
CA GLY A 275 -49.18 14.55 15.25
C GLY A 275 -50.15 13.89 14.26
N ASN A 276 -50.98 13.04 14.84
CA ASN A 276 -52.15 12.43 14.25
C ASN A 276 -53.15 13.48 13.74
N ALA A 277 -53.60 13.30 12.50
CA ALA A 277 -55.00 13.53 12.12
C ALA A 277 -55.41 12.51 11.02
N PRO A 278 -56.65 12.01 11.02
CA PRO A 278 -57.02 10.77 10.36
C PRO A 278 -57.56 11.00 8.96
N SER A 279 -57.35 10.06 8.05
CA SER A 279 -58.14 9.95 6.82
C SER A 279 -58.13 8.51 6.35
N GLY A 280 -59.31 7.89 6.40
CA GLY A 280 -59.52 6.51 6.00
C GLY A 280 -59.45 6.31 4.50
N ALA A 281 -59.02 5.12 4.10
CA ALA A 281 -59.33 4.53 2.81
C ALA A 281 -59.24 3.00 2.93
N THR A 282 -60.43 2.42 3.04
CA THR A 282 -60.87 1.08 2.61
C THR A 282 -59.85 0.15 1.95
N VAL A 283 -59.67 -1.02 2.58
CA VAL A 283 -59.02 -2.23 2.06
C VAL A 283 -60.03 -3.05 1.25
N PRO A 284 -59.73 -3.53 0.03
CA PRO A 284 -60.48 -4.62 -0.60
C PRO A 284 -59.90 -6.00 -0.19
N PRO A 285 -60.74 -7.03 0.02
CA PRO A 285 -60.29 -8.35 0.49
C PRO A 285 -59.70 -9.22 -0.63
N PRO A 286 -58.91 -10.25 -0.28
CA PRO A 286 -58.28 -11.16 -1.24
C PRO A 286 -59.27 -12.19 -1.81
N PRO A 287 -59.08 -12.66 -3.06
CA PRO A 287 -59.95 -13.66 -3.67
C PRO A 287 -59.69 -15.07 -3.11
N THR A 288 -60.77 -15.74 -2.72
CA THR A 288 -60.82 -17.14 -2.28
C THR A 288 -60.68 -18.10 -3.46
N ALA A 289 -59.89 -19.16 -3.27
CA ALA A 289 -59.67 -20.25 -4.20
C ALA A 289 -60.96 -21.02 -4.53
N THR A 290 -61.11 -21.43 -5.80
CA THR A 290 -62.07 -22.48 -6.18
C THR A 290 -61.30 -23.65 -6.78
N ALA A 291 -61.39 -24.79 -6.10
CA ALA A 291 -60.98 -26.08 -6.61
C ALA A 291 -61.95 -26.53 -7.71
N VAL A 292 -61.41 -27.04 -8.83
CA VAL A 292 -62.18 -27.82 -9.80
C VAL A 292 -61.56 -29.21 -9.80
N ASN A 293 -62.38 -30.19 -9.44
CA ASN A 293 -62.09 -31.60 -9.57
C ASN A 293 -63.19 -32.20 -10.46
N ILE A 294 -62.74 -32.87 -11.52
CA ILE A 294 -63.31 -33.94 -12.37
C ILE A 294 -62.71 -33.75 -13.78
#